data_AF-V5W5P2-F1
#
_entry.id   AF-V5W5P2-F1
#
_cell.length_a   1.000
_cell.length_b   1.000
_cell.length_c   1.000
_cell.angle_alpha   90.00
_cell.angle_beta   90.00
_cell.angle_gamma   90.00
#
_symmetry.space_group_name_H-M   'P 1'
#
loop_
_entity.id
_entity.type
_entity.pdbx_description
1 polymer ?
#
loop_
_entity_poly.entity_id
_entity_poly.type
_entity_poly.pdbx_seq_one_letter_code
_entity_poly.pdbx_strand_id
1 'polypeptide(L)'
;MALLKSFFNFQLNQNLMQNKTKRLQLRFRRVSTKKVFIGRGDVKHTSNKVLITFYVLNTEGMLLTQNYEKAKKDLFYPPFPLEKTVKYNRKGEATITYNRVLSSQENFVQGDHQELYDLYTMSIMNKYAYSSEIELLNSYCNLLTRLVETNILTNDEKRILFINKISLWKPLDYLNFNQVKLESLKRFKEKKLRYFYHLLKLNSLKFTNQFMSKLIFLVRKLYNKDVEFNIVKLKKMHLNSDIYTQGVSLKLRNRDNRLYKVLKRSLRKIDLPVISRISERISKPLKEEFFVNRIRNNIISSMINYNKGKDSLNNLLLSFYPATDDLEINIIKRSFTKKQKVSLKGYVLRHHLKHLNLRGIRVEAKGRLTRRATASRSVFKVKWLGGLKNVDSSFRGLSTVMLRGYHKSNVQYTVINSKNRNGAFGVKGWVSSK
;
A
#
# COMPACT_ATOMS: atom_id res chain seq x y z
N MET A 1 20.75 1.43 -0.25
CA MET A 1 19.46 1.93 -0.84
C MET A 1 18.94 1.10 -2.01
N ALA A 2 19.75 0.76 -3.01
CA ALA A 2 19.30 -0.08 -4.13
C ALA A 2 18.78 -1.45 -3.65
N LEU A 3 19.50 -2.09 -2.72
CA LEU A 3 19.11 -3.33 -2.08
C LEU A 3 17.71 -3.25 -1.44
N LEU A 4 17.46 -2.24 -0.59
CA LEU A 4 16.15 -1.99 0.02
C LEU A 4 15.06 -1.84 -1.05
N LYS A 5 15.31 -1.03 -2.09
CA LYS A 5 14.33 -0.82 -3.17
C LYS A 5 14.02 -2.09 -3.95
N SER A 6 15.01 -2.95 -4.16
CA SER A 6 14.82 -4.26 -4.78
C SER A 6 13.97 -5.17 -3.90
N PHE A 7 14.34 -5.28 -2.61
CA PHE A 7 13.65 -6.11 -1.62
C PHE A 7 12.16 -5.76 -1.52
N PHE A 8 11.77 -4.51 -1.26
CA PHE A 8 10.34 -4.22 -1.09
C PHE A 8 9.53 -4.30 -2.40
N ASN A 9 10.19 -4.28 -3.57
CA ASN A 9 9.53 -4.33 -4.88
C ASN A 9 9.59 -5.71 -5.55
N PHE A 10 10.00 -6.77 -4.84
CA PHE A 10 9.86 -8.13 -5.38
C PHE A 10 8.38 -8.48 -5.57
N GLN A 11 8.11 -9.32 -6.58
CA GLN A 11 6.78 -9.82 -6.95
C GLN A 11 6.85 -11.33 -7.10
N LEU A 12 5.75 -12.04 -6.86
CA LEU A 12 5.68 -13.48 -7.08
C LEU A 12 5.87 -13.83 -8.55
N ASN A 13 6.41 -15.03 -8.75
CA ASN A 13 6.36 -15.67 -10.05
C ASN A 13 4.91 -16.04 -10.38
N GLN A 14 4.49 -15.84 -11.63
CA GLN A 14 3.11 -16.09 -12.07
C GLN A 14 2.74 -17.58 -12.02
N ASN A 15 3.72 -18.46 -12.21
CA ASN A 15 3.52 -19.91 -12.17
C ASN A 15 2.98 -20.38 -10.80
N LEU A 16 3.36 -19.69 -9.71
CA LEU A 16 2.87 -19.98 -8.36
C LEU A 16 1.43 -19.51 -8.12
N MET A 17 0.91 -18.60 -8.94
CA MET A 17 -0.41 -17.98 -8.73
C MET A 17 -1.53 -18.65 -9.55
N GLN A 18 -1.23 -19.68 -10.36
CA GLN A 18 -2.16 -20.47 -11.20
C GLN A 18 -3.15 -19.66 -12.09
N ASN A 19 -3.01 -18.34 -12.16
CA ASN A 19 -3.89 -17.44 -12.90
C ASN A 19 -3.26 -17.12 -14.27
N LYS A 20 -3.95 -17.52 -15.35
CA LYS A 20 -3.60 -17.29 -16.78
C LYS A 20 -3.64 -15.81 -17.22
N THR A 21 -3.28 -14.86 -16.37
CA THR A 21 -3.23 -13.43 -16.75
C THR A 21 -1.91 -13.10 -17.45
N LYS A 22 -1.98 -12.45 -18.62
CA LYS A 22 -0.80 -12.05 -19.40
C LYS A 22 0.21 -11.27 -18.53
N ARG A 23 1.49 -11.66 -18.60
CA ARG A 23 2.59 -11.02 -17.85
C ARG A 23 2.65 -9.52 -18.14
N LEU A 24 2.57 -8.68 -17.11
CA LEU A 24 2.86 -7.26 -17.28
C LEU A 24 4.32 -7.11 -17.76
N GLN A 25 4.50 -6.63 -18.98
CA GLN A 25 5.83 -6.46 -19.59
C GLN A 25 6.73 -5.59 -18.70
N LEU A 26 8.03 -5.90 -18.66
CA LEU A 26 9.01 -5.22 -17.81
C LEU A 26 9.00 -3.69 -18.00
N ARG A 27 8.78 -3.21 -19.23
CA ARG A 27 8.68 -1.76 -19.52
C ARG A 27 7.56 -1.07 -18.72
N PHE A 28 6.41 -1.71 -18.55
CA PHE A 28 5.30 -1.16 -17.79
C PHE A 28 5.54 -1.28 -16.28
N ARG A 29 6.18 -2.37 -15.82
CA ARG A 29 6.57 -2.53 -14.41
C ARG A 29 7.52 -1.41 -13.96
N ARG A 30 8.49 -1.07 -14.82
CA ARG A 30 9.51 -0.03 -14.57
C ARG A 30 8.95 1.40 -14.42
N VAL A 31 7.76 1.67 -14.97
CA VAL A 31 7.10 2.99 -14.98
C VAL A 31 5.91 3.04 -14.00
N SER A 32 5.49 1.88 -13.48
CA SER A 32 4.40 1.78 -12.52
C SER A 32 4.70 2.53 -11.22
N THR A 33 3.71 3.28 -10.76
CA THR A 33 3.68 3.89 -9.43
C THR A 33 2.97 3.02 -8.40
N LYS A 34 2.46 1.84 -8.78
CA LYS A 34 1.78 0.89 -7.89
C LYS A 34 2.82 -0.02 -7.23
N LYS A 35 3.63 0.54 -6.33
CA LYS A 35 4.76 -0.19 -5.72
C LYS A 35 5.14 0.42 -4.36
N VAL A 36 6.07 -0.22 -3.65
CA VAL A 36 6.55 0.31 -2.37
C VAL A 36 7.63 1.35 -2.63
N PHE A 37 7.41 2.58 -2.13
CA PHE A 37 8.40 3.65 -2.19
C PHE A 37 9.23 3.68 -0.92
N ILE A 38 10.54 3.85 -1.09
CA ILE A 38 11.50 3.90 0.02
C ILE A 38 12.23 5.24 -0.05
N GLY A 39 12.10 6.03 0.99
CA GLY A 39 12.84 7.27 1.20
C GLY A 39 14.11 7.01 2.00
N ARG A 40 15.15 7.81 1.77
CA ARG A 40 16.34 7.75 2.62
C ARG A 40 15.97 8.31 4.00
N GLY A 41 16.44 7.62 5.03
CA GLY A 41 16.49 8.15 6.39
C GLY A 41 17.93 8.16 6.86
N ASP A 42 18.14 7.84 8.12
CA ASP A 42 19.43 7.98 8.79
C ASP A 42 20.04 6.63 9.14
N VAL A 43 21.36 6.58 9.20
CA VAL A 43 22.12 5.43 9.69
C VAL A 43 22.85 5.88 10.94
N LYS A 44 22.53 5.26 12.08
CA LYS A 44 23.22 5.51 13.35
C LYS A 44 24.18 4.37 13.63
N HIS A 45 25.47 4.67 13.68
CA HIS A 45 26.51 3.70 14.00
C HIS A 45 26.79 3.71 15.50
N THR A 46 26.95 2.52 16.06
CA THR A 46 27.57 2.29 17.37
C THR A 46 28.78 1.37 17.17
N SER A 47 29.53 1.07 18.22
CA SER A 47 30.60 0.07 18.19
C SER A 47 30.07 -1.27 17.69
N ASN A 48 28.95 -1.73 18.27
CA ASN A 48 28.45 -3.09 18.08
C ASN A 48 27.39 -3.20 16.98
N LYS A 49 26.52 -2.19 16.84
CA LYS A 49 25.36 -2.23 15.95
C LYS A 49 25.17 -1.00 15.07
N VAL A 50 24.38 -1.17 14.01
CA VAL A 50 23.98 -0.13 13.07
C VAL A 50 22.46 -0.08 13.02
N LEU A 51 21.89 1.04 13.46
CA LEU A 51 20.46 1.30 13.37
C LEU A 51 20.17 2.05 12.07
N ILE A 52 19.51 1.38 11.13
CA ILE A 52 19.15 1.94 9.83
C ILE A 52 17.69 2.34 9.85
N THR A 53 17.45 3.66 9.82
CA THR A 53 16.12 4.25 9.69
C THR A 53 15.83 4.54 8.23
N PHE A 54 14.67 4.11 7.74
CA PHE A 54 14.20 4.49 6.41
C PHE A 54 12.69 4.65 6.38
N TYR A 55 12.24 5.52 5.47
CA TYR A 55 10.83 5.83 5.32
C TYR A 55 10.20 4.94 4.25
N VAL A 56 9.01 4.43 4.52
CA VAL A 56 8.27 3.58 3.58
C VAL A 56 6.89 4.14 3.33
N LEU A 57 6.53 4.24 2.04
CA LEU A 57 5.15 4.44 1.62
C LEU A 57 4.68 3.23 0.80
N ASN A 58 3.76 2.47 1.38
CA ASN A 58 3.25 1.23 0.80
C ASN A 58 2.03 1.48 -0.10
N THR A 59 2.24 2.10 -1.26
CA THR A 59 1.13 2.36 -2.21
C THR A 59 0.58 1.09 -2.86
N GLU A 60 1.41 0.05 -2.94
CA GLU A 60 1.00 -1.28 -3.39
C GLU A 60 -0.06 -1.85 -2.44
N GLY A 61 0.24 -1.90 -1.14
CA GLY A 61 -0.69 -2.36 -0.11
C GLY A 61 -2.00 -1.56 -0.10
N MET A 62 -1.91 -0.23 -0.16
CA MET A 62 -3.10 0.65 -0.22
C MET A 62 -3.99 0.39 -1.44
N LEU A 63 -3.40 0.08 -2.60
CA LEU A 63 -4.17 -0.24 -3.81
C LEU A 63 -4.74 -1.65 -3.77
N LEU A 64 -3.99 -2.61 -3.24
CA LEU A 64 -4.45 -3.99 -3.08
C LEU A 64 -5.60 -4.08 -2.07
N THR A 65 -5.54 -3.35 -0.95
CA THR A 65 -6.65 -3.28 0.01
C THR A 65 -7.90 -2.69 -0.64
N GLN A 66 -7.78 -1.58 -1.38
CA GLN A 66 -8.92 -1.00 -2.10
C GLN A 66 -9.53 -1.96 -3.12
N ASN A 67 -8.70 -2.67 -3.88
CA ASN A 67 -9.19 -3.64 -4.86
C ASN A 67 -9.83 -4.86 -4.18
N TYR A 68 -9.27 -5.31 -3.06
CA TYR A 68 -9.83 -6.39 -2.26
C TYR A 68 -11.21 -6.01 -1.70
N GLU A 69 -11.32 -4.84 -1.05
CA GLU A 69 -12.59 -4.34 -0.52
C GLU A 69 -13.63 -4.14 -1.62
N LYS A 70 -13.22 -3.61 -2.78
CA LYS A 70 -14.12 -3.50 -3.93
C LYS A 70 -14.59 -4.88 -4.39
N ALA A 71 -13.68 -5.84 -4.56
CA ALA A 71 -14.03 -7.19 -4.97
C ALA A 71 -14.94 -7.90 -3.94
N LYS A 72 -14.72 -7.65 -2.64
CA LYS A 72 -15.56 -8.15 -1.55
C LYS A 72 -16.96 -7.56 -1.62
N LYS A 73 -17.09 -6.23 -1.81
CA LYS A 73 -18.39 -5.56 -1.98
C LYS A 73 -19.11 -6.04 -3.23
N ASP A 74 -18.44 -6.06 -4.38
CA ASP A 74 -19.02 -6.55 -5.64
C ASP A 74 -19.54 -8.01 -5.49
N LEU A 75 -18.90 -8.82 -4.65
CA LEU A 75 -19.26 -10.22 -4.43
C LEU A 75 -20.42 -10.40 -3.44
N PHE A 76 -20.36 -9.73 -2.29
CA PHE A 76 -21.27 -9.99 -1.17
C PHE A 76 -22.32 -8.90 -0.94
N TYR A 77 -22.02 -7.66 -1.29
CA TYR A 77 -22.84 -6.47 -0.98
C TYR A 77 -22.81 -5.47 -2.15
N PRO A 78 -23.46 -5.78 -3.28
CA PRO A 78 -23.45 -4.90 -4.44
C PRO A 78 -24.12 -3.55 -4.11
N PRO A 79 -23.56 -2.42 -4.58
CA PRO A 79 -24.00 -1.09 -4.15
C PRO A 79 -25.30 -0.59 -4.80
N PHE A 80 -25.76 -1.22 -5.89
CA PHE A 80 -26.92 -0.80 -6.68
C PHE A 80 -27.74 -2.04 -7.10
N PRO A 81 -29.04 -1.92 -7.44
CA PRO A 81 -29.81 -3.05 -7.96
C PRO A 81 -29.25 -3.54 -9.32
N LEU A 82 -29.53 -4.81 -9.63
CA LEU A 82 -29.13 -5.41 -10.91
C LEU A 82 -30.12 -4.98 -12.00
N GLU A 83 -29.63 -4.34 -13.06
CA GLU A 83 -30.43 -3.99 -14.23
C GLU A 83 -29.94 -4.78 -15.45
N LYS A 84 -30.87 -5.41 -16.15
CA LYS A 84 -30.63 -6.20 -17.37
C LYS A 84 -30.97 -5.35 -18.58
N THR A 85 -30.03 -5.24 -19.51
CA THR A 85 -30.24 -4.60 -20.82
C THR A 85 -30.05 -5.66 -21.90
N VAL A 86 -31.00 -5.78 -22.82
CA VAL A 86 -30.96 -6.76 -23.91
C VAL A 86 -30.88 -6.01 -25.22
N LYS A 87 -29.87 -6.30 -26.03
CA LYS A 87 -29.71 -5.75 -27.38
C LYS A 87 -29.70 -6.87 -28.39
N TYR A 88 -30.57 -6.80 -29.39
CA TYR A 88 -30.63 -7.78 -30.46
C TYR A 88 -29.71 -7.38 -31.60
N ASN A 89 -28.90 -8.33 -32.07
CA ASN A 89 -28.12 -8.17 -33.29
C ASN A 89 -29.02 -8.36 -34.52
N ARG A 90 -28.54 -7.94 -35.70
CA ARG A 90 -29.25 -8.11 -36.99
C ARG A 90 -29.58 -9.58 -37.33
N LYS A 91 -28.91 -10.55 -36.68
CA LYS A 91 -29.15 -11.99 -36.81
C LYS A 91 -30.16 -12.55 -35.80
N GLY A 92 -30.80 -11.71 -34.98
CA GLY A 92 -31.74 -12.12 -33.93
C GLY A 92 -31.10 -12.56 -32.61
N GLU A 93 -29.76 -12.62 -32.53
CA GLU A 93 -29.04 -12.98 -31.30
C GLU A 93 -29.15 -11.87 -30.23
N ALA A 94 -29.58 -12.23 -29.03
CA ALA A 94 -29.70 -11.29 -27.91
C ALA A 94 -28.37 -11.17 -27.14
N THR A 95 -27.81 -9.97 -27.08
CA THR A 95 -26.69 -9.64 -26.18
C THR A 95 -27.24 -9.06 -24.88
N ILE A 96 -27.04 -9.79 -23.79
CA ILE A 96 -27.46 -9.38 -22.45
C ILE A 96 -26.28 -8.67 -21.77
N THR A 97 -26.48 -7.41 -21.39
CA THR A 97 -25.52 -6.65 -20.58
C THR A 97 -26.14 -6.21 -19.27
N TYR A 98 -25.35 -6.30 -18.20
CA TYR A 98 -25.76 -5.86 -16.86
C TYR A 98 -25.08 -4.54 -16.51
N ASN A 99 -25.76 -3.70 -15.74
CA ASN A 99 -25.20 -2.45 -15.22
C ASN A 99 -24.01 -2.67 -14.25
N ARG A 100 -23.92 -3.86 -13.64
CA ARG A 100 -22.83 -4.27 -12.75
C ARG A 100 -22.54 -5.77 -12.83
N VAL A 101 -21.45 -6.17 -12.20
CA VAL A 101 -21.17 -7.59 -11.97
C VAL A 101 -22.24 -8.13 -11.01
N LEU A 102 -22.80 -9.28 -11.37
CA LEU A 102 -23.73 -10.04 -10.55
C LEU A 102 -23.12 -10.39 -9.19
N SER A 103 -23.92 -10.38 -8.12
CA SER A 103 -23.49 -10.79 -6.78
C SER A 103 -23.25 -12.30 -6.70
N SER A 104 -22.75 -12.82 -5.56
CA SER A 104 -22.71 -14.27 -5.35
C SER A 104 -24.11 -14.86 -5.40
N GLN A 105 -25.10 -14.17 -4.81
CA GLN A 105 -26.48 -14.63 -4.71
C GLN A 105 -27.22 -14.59 -6.06
N GLU A 106 -27.05 -13.51 -6.82
CA GLU A 106 -27.72 -13.33 -8.13
C GLU A 106 -27.16 -14.26 -9.21
N ASN A 107 -25.87 -14.57 -9.14
CA ASN A 107 -25.27 -15.59 -10.00
C ASN A 107 -25.88 -16.98 -9.79
N PHE A 108 -26.43 -17.27 -8.62
CA PHE A 108 -27.07 -18.56 -8.39
C PHE A 108 -28.38 -18.68 -9.18
N VAL A 109 -28.96 -17.56 -9.61
CA VAL A 109 -30.30 -17.49 -10.22
C VAL A 109 -30.25 -17.48 -11.76
N GLN A 110 -29.18 -16.98 -12.41
CA GLN A 110 -29.11 -16.87 -13.88
C GLN A 110 -28.29 -17.98 -14.55
N GLY A 111 -28.95 -18.76 -15.43
CA GLY A 111 -28.42 -19.93 -16.13
C GLY A 111 -27.41 -19.68 -17.26
N ASP A 112 -27.19 -18.43 -17.68
CA ASP A 112 -26.41 -18.08 -18.90
C ASP A 112 -24.89 -18.33 -18.82
N HIS A 113 -24.39 -18.96 -17.75
CA HIS A 113 -23.01 -19.44 -17.63
C HIS A 113 -22.87 -20.97 -17.74
N GLN A 114 -23.93 -21.65 -18.19
CA GLN A 114 -23.96 -23.10 -18.42
C GLN A 114 -22.77 -23.60 -19.25
N GLU A 115 -22.38 -22.97 -20.34
CA GLU A 115 -21.31 -23.52 -21.21
C GLU A 115 -19.92 -23.59 -20.54
N LEU A 116 -19.52 -22.53 -19.81
CA LEU A 116 -18.26 -22.52 -19.05
C LEU A 116 -18.33 -23.44 -17.82
N TYR A 117 -19.55 -23.63 -17.30
CA TYR A 117 -19.86 -24.54 -16.22
C TYR A 117 -19.77 -25.99 -16.70
N ASP A 118 -20.36 -26.33 -17.85
CA ASP A 118 -20.36 -27.64 -18.49
C ASP A 118 -18.94 -28.06 -18.86
N LEU A 119 -18.14 -27.17 -19.45
CA LEU A 119 -16.72 -27.45 -19.72
C LEU A 119 -15.91 -27.74 -18.44
N TYR A 120 -16.26 -27.10 -17.32
CA TYR A 120 -15.55 -27.27 -16.06
C TYR A 120 -16.04 -28.48 -15.26
N THR A 121 -17.35 -28.75 -15.22
CA THR A 121 -17.94 -29.97 -14.65
C THR A 121 -17.50 -31.18 -15.45
N MET A 122 -17.52 -31.11 -16.79
CA MET A 122 -16.93 -32.15 -17.65
C MET A 122 -15.44 -32.37 -17.33
N SER A 123 -14.66 -31.31 -17.07
CA SER A 123 -13.25 -31.48 -16.69
C SER A 123 -13.03 -32.13 -15.32
N ILE A 124 -13.96 -31.91 -14.37
CA ILE A 124 -13.92 -32.50 -13.03
C ILE A 124 -14.45 -33.94 -13.07
N MET A 125 -15.54 -34.19 -13.78
CA MET A 125 -16.08 -35.53 -14.00
C MET A 125 -15.07 -36.40 -14.75
N ASN A 126 -14.41 -35.86 -15.78
CA ASN A 126 -13.33 -36.58 -16.47
C ASN A 126 -12.10 -36.83 -15.58
N LYS A 127 -11.86 -35.98 -14.57
CA LYS A 127 -10.71 -36.10 -13.67
C LYS A 127 -10.95 -37.03 -12.48
N TYR A 128 -12.19 -37.15 -12.00
CA TYR A 128 -12.51 -37.87 -10.76
C TYR A 128 -13.48 -39.04 -10.94
N ALA A 129 -14.37 -39.02 -11.93
CA ALA A 129 -15.38 -40.05 -12.13
C ALA A 129 -15.02 -41.05 -13.24
N TYR A 130 -14.24 -40.65 -14.25
CA TYR A 130 -14.01 -41.49 -15.44
C TYR A 130 -12.79 -42.42 -15.40
N SER A 131 -11.79 -42.21 -14.53
CA SER A 131 -10.55 -42.99 -14.62
C SER A 131 -10.53 -44.23 -13.72
N SER A 132 -10.61 -44.09 -12.39
CA SER A 132 -10.29 -45.23 -11.50
C SER A 132 -11.40 -46.27 -11.38
N GLU A 133 -12.67 -45.87 -11.34
CA GLU A 133 -13.79 -46.82 -11.16
C GLU A 133 -14.13 -47.52 -12.48
N ILE A 134 -14.12 -46.80 -13.61
CA ILE A 134 -14.33 -47.39 -14.94
C ILE A 134 -13.16 -48.32 -15.32
N GLU A 135 -11.91 -47.99 -14.97
CA GLU A 135 -10.78 -48.92 -15.13
C GLU A 135 -11.01 -50.21 -14.33
N LEU A 136 -11.49 -50.11 -13.09
CA LEU A 136 -11.84 -51.27 -12.28
C LEU A 136 -13.00 -52.08 -12.89
N LEU A 137 -14.05 -51.42 -13.40
CA LEU A 137 -15.17 -52.09 -14.06
C LEU A 137 -14.74 -52.78 -15.36
N ASN A 138 -13.91 -52.11 -16.17
CA ASN A 138 -13.33 -52.66 -17.40
C ASN A 138 -12.40 -53.84 -17.08
N SER A 139 -11.60 -53.74 -16.02
CA SER A 139 -10.76 -54.86 -15.57
C SER A 139 -11.59 -56.06 -15.10
N TYR A 140 -12.72 -55.81 -14.42
CA TYR A 140 -13.66 -56.84 -13.99
C TYR A 140 -14.40 -57.47 -15.19
N CYS A 141 -14.85 -56.66 -16.15
CA CYS A 141 -15.39 -57.15 -17.42
C CYS A 141 -14.38 -58.04 -18.17
N ASN A 142 -13.12 -57.60 -18.23
CA ASN A 142 -12.05 -58.32 -18.91
C ASN A 142 -11.72 -59.65 -18.22
N LEU A 143 -11.81 -59.70 -16.89
CA LEU A 143 -11.70 -60.95 -16.13
C LEU A 143 -12.88 -61.88 -16.44
N LEU A 144 -14.11 -61.37 -16.44
CA LEU A 144 -15.29 -62.17 -16.76
C LEU A 144 -15.27 -62.68 -18.21
N THR A 145 -14.80 -61.90 -19.19
CA THR A 145 -14.60 -62.37 -20.57
C THR A 145 -13.58 -63.49 -20.64
N ARG A 146 -12.43 -63.36 -19.94
CA ARG A 146 -11.41 -64.41 -19.90
C ARG A 146 -11.94 -65.71 -19.30
N LEU A 147 -12.75 -65.63 -18.25
CA LEU A 147 -13.35 -66.80 -17.60
C LEU A 147 -14.34 -67.54 -18.52
N VAL A 148 -15.08 -66.79 -19.35
CA VAL A 148 -15.93 -67.35 -20.40
C VAL A 148 -15.10 -67.98 -21.52
N GLU A 149 -14.03 -67.33 -21.96
CA GLU A 149 -13.11 -67.88 -22.98
C GLU A 149 -12.44 -69.18 -22.53
N THR A 150 -12.19 -69.35 -21.23
CA THR A 150 -11.67 -70.58 -20.63
C THR A 150 -12.75 -71.63 -20.32
N ASN A 151 -14.00 -71.44 -20.75
CA ASN A 151 -15.16 -72.31 -20.49
C ASN A 151 -15.49 -72.56 -19.00
N ILE A 152 -15.02 -71.70 -18.09
CA ILE A 152 -15.31 -71.81 -16.64
C ILE A 152 -16.68 -71.22 -16.31
N LEU A 153 -17.15 -70.27 -17.14
CA LEU A 153 -18.34 -69.48 -16.90
C LEU A 153 -19.17 -69.41 -18.18
N THR A 154 -20.49 -69.55 -18.08
CA THR A 154 -21.38 -69.34 -19.22
C THR A 154 -21.64 -67.85 -19.47
N ASN A 155 -22.04 -67.49 -20.69
CA ASN A 155 -22.36 -66.10 -21.02
C ASN A 155 -23.53 -65.55 -20.18
N ASP A 156 -24.46 -66.41 -19.76
CA ASP A 156 -25.60 -66.02 -18.92
C ASP A 156 -25.19 -65.78 -17.47
N GLU A 157 -24.33 -66.63 -16.91
CA GLU A 157 -23.75 -66.42 -15.57
C GLU A 157 -22.88 -65.16 -15.52
N LYS A 158 -22.13 -64.87 -16.59
CA LYS A 158 -21.37 -63.63 -16.73
C LYS A 158 -22.29 -62.41 -16.66
N ARG A 159 -23.44 -62.46 -17.33
CA ARG A 159 -24.43 -61.37 -17.30
C ARG A 159 -24.96 -61.17 -15.88
N ILE A 160 -25.32 -62.24 -15.17
CA ILE A 160 -25.84 -62.17 -13.80
C ILE A 160 -24.79 -61.61 -12.83
N LEU A 161 -23.54 -62.09 -12.90
CA LEU A 161 -22.44 -61.60 -12.06
C LEU A 161 -22.07 -60.14 -12.34
N PHE A 162 -22.18 -59.71 -13.59
CA PHE A 162 -21.96 -58.32 -13.97
C PHE A 162 -23.08 -57.41 -13.44
N ILE A 163 -24.35 -57.81 -13.62
CA ILE A 163 -25.52 -57.07 -13.14
C ILE A 163 -25.51 -56.94 -11.61
N ASN A 164 -25.18 -58.02 -10.89
CA ASN A 164 -25.07 -58.01 -9.42
C ASN A 164 -23.95 -57.10 -8.91
N LYS A 165 -22.83 -56.99 -9.64
CA LYS A 165 -21.73 -56.08 -9.28
C LYS A 165 -22.13 -54.61 -9.50
N ILE A 166 -22.84 -54.34 -10.60
CA ILE A 166 -23.36 -53.01 -10.94
C ILE A 166 -24.45 -52.57 -9.96
N SER A 167 -25.34 -53.47 -9.52
CA SER A 167 -26.39 -53.11 -8.56
C SER A 167 -25.86 -52.79 -7.16
N LEU A 168 -24.71 -53.35 -6.77
CA LEU A 168 -23.98 -53.01 -5.54
C LEU A 168 -23.26 -51.65 -5.62
N TRP A 169 -23.02 -51.15 -6.83
CA TRP A 169 -22.61 -49.77 -7.01
C TRP A 169 -23.83 -48.91 -6.78
N LYS A 170 -23.92 -48.32 -5.57
CA LYS A 170 -24.85 -47.21 -5.35
C LYS A 170 -24.66 -46.25 -6.54
N PRO A 171 -25.74 -45.81 -7.22
CA PRO A 171 -25.58 -44.66 -8.09
C PRO A 171 -24.92 -43.62 -7.20
N LEU A 172 -23.73 -43.11 -7.59
CA LEU A 172 -23.13 -42.00 -6.87
C LEU A 172 -24.27 -41.01 -6.69
N ASP A 173 -24.74 -40.84 -5.45
CA ASP A 173 -25.71 -39.81 -5.11
C ASP A 173 -25.19 -38.59 -5.83
N TYR A 174 -25.91 -38.14 -6.85
CA TYR A 174 -25.56 -36.98 -7.64
C TYR A 174 -25.26 -35.93 -6.59
N LEU A 175 -23.98 -35.68 -6.34
CA LEU A 175 -23.51 -34.78 -5.30
C LEU A 175 -24.19 -33.48 -5.70
N ASN A 176 -25.23 -33.14 -4.94
CA ASN A 176 -26.45 -32.49 -5.43
C ASN A 176 -26.04 -31.49 -6.51
N PHE A 177 -26.44 -31.64 -7.78
CA PHE A 177 -25.90 -30.83 -8.88
C PHE A 177 -25.91 -29.32 -8.52
N ASN A 178 -26.92 -28.91 -7.75
CA ASN A 178 -27.01 -27.61 -7.08
C ASN A 178 -25.91 -27.34 -6.03
N GLN A 179 -25.54 -28.26 -5.15
CA GLN A 179 -24.38 -28.15 -4.26
C GLN A 179 -23.04 -28.01 -5.01
N VAL A 180 -22.78 -28.81 -6.05
CA VAL A 180 -21.55 -28.69 -6.87
C VAL A 180 -21.54 -27.39 -7.68
N LYS A 181 -22.71 -26.94 -8.16
CA LYS A 181 -22.95 -25.62 -8.75
C LYS A 181 -22.70 -24.47 -7.75
N LEU A 182 -23.19 -24.58 -6.53
CA LEU A 182 -22.97 -23.62 -5.44
C LEU A 182 -21.47 -23.54 -5.07
N GLU A 183 -20.78 -24.68 -4.95
CA GLU A 183 -19.35 -24.73 -4.63
C GLU A 183 -18.46 -24.19 -5.76
N SER A 184 -18.76 -24.51 -7.01
CA SER A 184 -17.96 -24.09 -8.17
C SER A 184 -18.08 -22.59 -8.47
N LEU A 185 -19.29 -22.02 -8.36
CA LEU A 185 -19.53 -20.58 -8.46
C LEU A 185 -18.85 -19.80 -7.32
N LYS A 186 -18.92 -20.32 -6.09
CA LYS A 186 -18.18 -19.81 -4.93
C LYS A 186 -16.68 -19.83 -5.22
N ARG A 187 -16.12 -20.94 -5.71
CA ARG A 187 -14.70 -21.09 -6.06
C ARG A 187 -14.24 -20.15 -7.18
N PHE A 188 -15.06 -19.85 -8.20
CA PHE A 188 -14.65 -19.00 -9.32
C PHE A 188 -14.50 -17.52 -8.92
N LYS A 189 -15.47 -16.94 -8.19
CA LYS A 189 -15.36 -15.55 -7.71
C LYS A 189 -14.40 -15.43 -6.53
N GLU A 190 -14.26 -16.49 -5.72
CA GLU A 190 -13.18 -16.60 -4.76
C GLU A 190 -11.80 -16.49 -5.42
N LYS A 191 -11.57 -16.92 -6.67
CA LYS A 191 -10.23 -16.80 -7.30
C LYS A 191 -9.72 -15.35 -7.38
N LYS A 192 -10.57 -14.37 -7.72
CA LYS A 192 -10.16 -12.95 -7.79
C LYS A 192 -9.94 -12.36 -6.40
N LEU A 193 -10.80 -12.71 -5.45
CA LEU A 193 -10.67 -12.28 -4.06
C LEU A 193 -9.45 -12.92 -3.39
N ARG A 194 -9.25 -14.24 -3.56
CA ARG A 194 -8.06 -15.01 -3.17
C ARG A 194 -6.81 -14.43 -3.81
N TYR A 195 -6.84 -14.04 -5.08
CA TYR A 195 -5.71 -13.38 -5.73
C TYR A 195 -5.30 -12.09 -5.02
N PHE A 196 -6.25 -11.18 -4.75
CA PHE A 196 -5.95 -9.97 -4.00
C PHE A 196 -5.53 -10.26 -2.56
N TYR A 197 -6.15 -11.25 -1.91
CA TYR A 197 -5.79 -11.71 -0.58
C TYR A 197 -4.34 -12.20 -0.51
N HIS A 198 -3.92 -13.09 -1.42
CA HIS A 198 -2.55 -13.61 -1.47
C HIS A 198 -1.53 -12.50 -1.76
N LEU A 199 -1.84 -11.56 -2.68
CA LEU A 199 -0.97 -10.41 -2.93
C LEU A 199 -0.86 -9.49 -1.71
N LEU A 200 -1.95 -9.27 -0.99
CA LEU A 200 -1.98 -8.44 0.21
C LEU A 200 -1.21 -9.13 1.35
N LYS A 201 -1.40 -10.45 1.52
CA LYS A 201 -0.64 -11.27 2.48
C LYS A 201 0.85 -11.22 2.16
N LEU A 202 1.24 -11.33 0.90
CA LEU A 202 2.64 -11.19 0.53
C LEU A 202 3.17 -9.79 0.82
N ASN A 203 2.40 -8.76 0.51
CA ASN A 203 2.79 -7.39 0.79
C ASN A 203 2.95 -7.14 2.29
N SER A 204 2.12 -7.75 3.15
CA SER A 204 2.28 -7.67 4.61
C SER A 204 3.48 -8.50 5.11
N LEU A 205 3.73 -9.67 4.52
CA LEU A 205 4.89 -10.51 4.82
C LEU A 205 6.22 -9.80 4.59
N LYS A 206 6.32 -8.88 3.61
CA LYS A 206 7.53 -8.06 3.39
C LYS A 206 7.98 -7.25 4.62
N PHE A 207 7.09 -7.03 5.58
CA PHE A 207 7.35 -6.26 6.79
C PHE A 207 7.47 -7.12 8.05
N THR A 208 7.38 -8.46 7.95
CA THR A 208 7.55 -9.34 9.11
C THR A 208 9.02 -9.61 9.40
N ASN A 209 9.34 -9.87 10.67
CA ASN A 209 10.72 -10.14 11.11
C ASN A 209 11.36 -11.31 10.35
N GLN A 210 10.58 -12.35 10.02
CA GLN A 210 11.04 -13.52 9.26
C GLN A 210 11.55 -13.17 7.85
N PHE A 211 10.88 -12.27 7.13
CA PHE A 211 11.36 -11.84 5.81
C PHE A 211 12.49 -10.81 5.92
N MET A 212 12.42 -9.95 6.93
CA MET A 212 13.43 -8.93 7.18
C MET A 212 14.77 -9.52 7.61
N SER A 213 14.80 -10.68 8.28
CA SER A 213 16.05 -11.35 8.70
C SER A 213 16.98 -11.64 7.51
N LYS A 214 16.43 -12.04 6.36
CA LYS A 214 17.19 -12.26 5.12
C LYS A 214 17.85 -10.98 4.62
N LEU A 215 17.13 -9.86 4.70
CA LEU A 215 17.67 -8.54 4.33
C LEU A 215 18.70 -8.05 5.35
N ILE A 216 18.45 -8.26 6.65
CA ILE A 216 19.38 -7.94 7.74
C ILE A 216 20.70 -8.68 7.52
N PHE A 217 20.66 -9.97 7.19
CA PHE A 217 21.85 -10.76 6.88
C PHE A 217 22.69 -10.17 5.75
N LEU A 218 22.04 -9.77 4.64
CA LEU A 218 22.73 -9.13 3.51
C LEU A 218 23.35 -7.78 3.89
N VAL A 219 22.68 -7.00 4.74
CA VAL A 219 23.19 -5.70 5.19
C VAL A 219 24.26 -5.84 6.26
N ARG A 220 24.19 -6.86 7.13
CA ARG A 220 25.22 -7.20 8.11
C ARG A 220 26.56 -7.48 7.43
N LYS A 221 26.55 -8.19 6.29
CA LYS A 221 27.75 -8.40 5.46
C LYS A 221 28.37 -7.11 4.90
N LEU A 222 27.61 -6.03 4.77
CA LEU A 222 28.12 -4.75 4.26
C LEU A 222 28.76 -3.89 5.35
N TYR A 223 28.29 -4.00 6.59
CA TYR A 223 28.73 -3.16 7.71
C TYR A 223 29.59 -3.90 8.73
N ASN A 224 29.69 -5.23 8.66
CA ASN A 224 30.37 -6.10 9.63
C ASN A 224 29.95 -5.84 11.08
N LYS A 225 28.68 -5.48 11.27
CA LYS A 225 28.05 -5.12 12.55
C LYS A 225 26.64 -5.64 12.58
N ASP A 226 26.07 -5.78 13.77
CA ASP A 226 24.66 -6.13 13.90
C ASP A 226 23.77 -5.01 13.36
N VAL A 227 22.68 -5.37 12.69
CA VAL A 227 21.84 -4.40 11.97
C VAL A 227 20.41 -4.46 12.48
N GLU A 228 19.93 -3.31 12.93
CA GLU A 228 18.54 -3.11 13.32
C GLU A 228 17.86 -2.17 12.33
N PHE A 229 16.66 -2.52 11.87
CA PHE A 229 15.86 -1.67 10.99
C PHE A 229 14.78 -0.92 11.74
N ASN A 230 14.79 0.40 11.64
CA ASN A 230 13.68 1.25 12.07
C ASN A 230 12.87 1.71 10.84
N ILE A 231 11.75 1.03 10.59
CA ILE A 231 10.90 1.28 9.41
C ILE A 231 9.81 2.30 9.76
N VAL A 232 9.92 3.51 9.22
CA VAL A 232 8.93 4.57 9.43
C VAL A 232 7.89 4.56 8.32
N LYS A 233 6.65 4.14 8.63
CA LYS A 233 5.52 4.12 7.69
C LYS A 233 4.97 5.54 7.48
N LEU A 234 5.02 6.04 6.25
CA LEU A 234 4.41 7.31 5.88
C LEU A 234 2.98 7.13 5.37
N LYS A 235 2.11 8.10 5.69
CA LYS A 235 0.73 8.14 5.19
C LYS A 235 0.60 8.80 3.81
N LYS A 236 1.41 9.83 3.54
CA LYS A 236 1.35 10.64 2.30
C LYS A 236 2.74 10.77 1.67
N MET A 237 2.80 10.81 0.33
CA MET A 237 4.07 10.92 -0.43
C MET A 237 4.87 12.18 -0.10
N HIS A 238 4.16 13.28 0.13
CA HIS A 238 4.76 14.60 0.26
C HIS A 238 5.40 14.88 1.62
N LEU A 239 5.30 13.94 2.57
CA LEU A 239 5.96 14.04 3.87
C LEU A 239 7.47 13.76 3.79
N ASN A 240 7.94 13.18 2.68
CA ASN A 240 9.36 12.92 2.45
C ASN A 240 9.70 13.25 0.99
N SER A 241 10.71 14.10 0.81
CA SER A 241 11.08 14.60 -0.52
C SER A 241 11.62 13.49 -1.43
N ASP A 242 12.31 12.46 -0.92
CA ASP A 242 12.79 11.33 -1.73
C ASP A 242 11.62 10.53 -2.30
N ILE A 243 10.64 10.20 -1.46
CA ILE A 243 9.46 9.43 -1.89
C ILE A 243 8.65 10.23 -2.90
N TYR A 244 8.47 11.52 -2.63
CA TYR A 244 7.78 12.44 -3.53
C TYR A 244 8.46 12.53 -4.91
N THR A 245 9.77 12.80 -4.94
CA THR A 245 10.53 12.91 -6.20
C THR A 245 10.62 11.58 -6.94
N GLN A 246 10.64 10.44 -6.23
CA GLN A 246 10.54 9.10 -6.86
C GLN A 246 9.21 8.92 -7.59
N GLY A 247 8.10 9.34 -6.98
CA GLY A 247 6.78 9.29 -7.61
C GLY A 247 6.71 10.14 -8.87
N VAL A 248 7.22 11.38 -8.80
CA VAL A 248 7.25 12.31 -9.94
C VAL A 248 8.15 11.79 -11.06
N SER A 249 9.36 11.31 -10.74
CA SER A 249 10.31 10.81 -11.74
C SER A 249 9.78 9.59 -12.49
N LEU A 250 9.06 8.68 -11.82
CA LEU A 250 8.39 7.55 -12.48
C LEU A 250 7.28 8.00 -13.43
N LYS A 251 6.51 9.02 -13.07
CA LYS A 251 5.48 9.57 -13.97
C LYS A 251 6.08 10.27 -15.18
N LEU A 252 7.17 11.03 -14.99
CA LEU A 252 7.92 11.64 -16.09
C LEU A 252 8.66 10.61 -16.95
N ARG A 253 8.86 9.40 -16.41
CA ARG A 253 9.44 8.31 -17.18
C ARG A 253 8.54 7.85 -18.34
N ASN A 254 7.23 8.00 -18.16
CA ASN A 254 6.29 7.77 -19.25
C ASN A 254 6.28 8.97 -20.21
N ARG A 255 6.65 8.72 -21.47
CA ARG A 255 6.71 9.73 -22.54
C ARG A 255 5.35 10.35 -22.85
N ASP A 256 4.26 9.63 -22.64
CA ASP A 256 2.92 10.16 -22.93
C ASP A 256 2.52 11.29 -21.98
N ASN A 257 3.09 11.27 -20.77
CA ASN A 257 2.82 12.26 -19.75
C ASN A 257 3.50 13.60 -20.06
N ARG A 258 2.70 14.66 -20.23
CA ARG A 258 3.22 16.01 -20.41
C ARG A 258 3.87 16.51 -19.11
N LEU A 259 5.14 16.91 -19.17
CA LEU A 259 5.95 17.42 -18.04
C LEU A 259 5.18 18.39 -17.13
N TYR A 260 4.62 19.45 -17.72
CA TYR A 260 3.86 20.46 -16.97
C TYR A 260 2.64 19.88 -16.25
N LYS A 261 1.89 18.98 -16.90
CA LYS A 261 0.71 18.34 -16.31
C LYS A 261 1.10 17.44 -15.14
N VAL A 262 2.23 16.74 -15.22
CA VAL A 262 2.73 15.91 -14.12
C VAL A 262 3.06 16.77 -12.90
N LEU A 263 3.85 17.83 -13.07
CA LEU A 263 4.22 18.74 -11.96
C LEU A 263 2.99 19.44 -11.36
N LYS A 264 2.05 19.89 -12.19
CA LYS A 264 0.80 20.50 -11.70
C LYS A 264 -0.04 19.49 -10.92
N ARG A 265 -0.21 18.26 -11.43
CA ARG A 265 -1.01 17.21 -10.77
C ARG A 265 -0.35 16.68 -9.50
N SER A 266 0.98 16.66 -9.41
CA SER A 266 1.67 16.20 -8.21
C SER A 266 1.48 17.15 -7.03
N LEU A 267 1.31 18.45 -7.28
CA LEU A 267 1.07 19.45 -6.23
C LEU A 267 -0.42 19.59 -5.86
N ARG A 268 -1.35 19.36 -6.79
CA ARG A 268 -2.80 19.46 -6.52
C ARG A 268 -3.32 18.53 -5.43
N LYS A 269 -2.63 17.44 -5.12
CA LYS A 269 -3.03 16.44 -4.10
C LYS A 269 -2.47 16.76 -2.70
N ILE A 270 -1.90 17.94 -2.53
CA ILE A 270 -1.17 18.32 -1.33
C ILE A 270 -1.98 19.41 -0.63
N ASP A 271 -2.40 19.09 0.59
CA ASP A 271 -3.12 20.02 1.45
C ASP A 271 -2.10 20.71 2.34
N LEU A 272 -2.11 22.04 2.32
CA LEU A 272 -1.36 22.85 3.26
C LEU A 272 -2.29 23.35 4.37
N PRO A 273 -1.79 23.47 5.61
CA PRO A 273 -2.56 24.08 6.69
C PRO A 273 -2.93 25.52 6.33
N VAL A 274 -4.13 25.93 6.71
CA VAL A 274 -4.59 27.32 6.59
C VAL A 274 -3.83 28.16 7.61
N ILE A 275 -3.15 29.20 7.13
CA ILE A 275 -2.34 30.06 8.00
C ILE A 275 -2.57 31.53 7.63
N SER A 276 -2.77 32.37 8.65
CA SER A 276 -2.77 33.82 8.47
C SER A 276 -1.36 34.33 8.18
N ARG A 277 -1.22 35.01 7.03
CA ARG A 277 0.07 35.59 6.59
C ARG A 277 0.52 36.73 7.50
N ILE A 278 -0.43 37.48 8.05
CA ILE A 278 -0.19 38.66 8.88
C ILE A 278 0.37 38.20 10.23
N SER A 279 -0.31 37.27 10.90
CA SER A 279 0.14 36.79 12.22
C SER A 279 1.52 36.15 12.14
N GLU A 280 1.83 35.40 11.07
CA GLU A 280 3.16 34.81 10.90
C GLU A 280 4.29 35.81 10.72
N ARG A 281 4.01 36.99 10.14
CA ARG A 281 5.03 37.99 9.86
C ARG A 281 5.23 38.97 11.02
N ILE A 282 4.15 39.29 11.73
CA ILE A 282 4.15 40.33 12.76
C ILE A 282 4.46 39.74 14.15
N SER A 283 4.07 38.48 14.44
CA SER A 283 4.30 37.88 15.76
C SER A 283 5.78 37.58 16.02
N LYS A 284 6.49 38.54 16.60
CA LYS A 284 7.73 38.25 17.31
C LYS A 284 7.36 37.69 18.69
N PRO A 285 7.78 36.47 19.04
CA PRO A 285 7.51 35.93 20.37
C PRO A 285 8.27 36.75 21.42
N LEU A 286 7.64 36.94 22.58
CA LEU A 286 8.31 37.53 23.74
C LEU A 286 9.42 36.58 24.17
N LYS A 287 10.65 37.09 24.28
CA LYS A 287 11.82 36.26 24.60
C LYS A 287 11.68 35.62 25.99
N GLU A 288 10.98 36.27 26.90
CA GLU A 288 10.75 35.82 28.28
C GLU A 288 9.84 34.59 28.38
N GLU A 289 9.01 34.32 27.37
CA GLU A 289 8.16 33.12 27.36
C GLU A 289 8.94 31.82 27.14
N PHE A 290 10.16 31.90 26.60
CA PHE A 290 10.96 30.71 26.37
C PHE A 290 11.47 30.13 27.68
N PHE A 291 11.17 28.86 27.93
CA PHE A 291 11.63 28.10 29.09
C PHE A 291 13.12 28.28 29.42
N VAL A 292 13.97 28.22 28.39
CA VAL A 292 15.42 28.42 28.54
C VAL A 292 15.73 29.79 29.12
N ASN A 293 15.05 30.85 28.67
CA ASN A 293 15.28 32.20 29.18
C ASN A 293 14.70 32.41 30.59
N ARG A 294 13.60 31.71 30.93
CA ARG A 294 13.05 31.73 32.31
C ARG A 294 13.99 31.11 33.34
N ILE A 295 14.77 30.10 32.94
CA ILE A 295 15.67 29.36 33.84
C ILE A 295 17.10 29.88 33.77
N ARG A 296 17.50 30.48 32.65
CA ARG A 296 18.85 30.97 32.45
C ARG A 296 19.24 31.95 33.57
N ASN A 297 20.34 31.64 34.24
CA ASN A 297 20.97 32.45 35.29
C ASN A 297 20.24 32.49 36.64
N ASN A 298 19.26 31.62 36.87
CA ASN A 298 18.55 31.58 38.15
C ASN A 298 19.00 30.36 38.97
N ILE A 299 19.37 30.59 40.23
CA ILE A 299 19.64 29.53 41.20
C ILE A 299 18.28 28.97 41.63
N ILE A 300 18.17 27.65 41.86
CA ILE A 300 16.90 27.03 42.27
C ILE A 300 16.32 27.74 43.52
N SER A 301 17.19 28.12 44.47
CA SER A 301 16.80 28.86 45.67
C SER A 301 16.13 30.21 45.38
N SER A 302 16.47 30.88 44.26
CA SER A 302 15.85 32.16 43.88
C SER A 302 14.50 31.98 43.19
N MET A 303 14.18 30.77 42.74
CA MET A 303 12.87 30.42 42.16
C MET A 303 11.90 29.84 43.18
N ILE A 304 12.41 29.30 44.29
CA ILE A 304 11.60 28.73 45.35
C ILE A 304 10.90 29.87 46.09
N ASN A 305 9.58 29.84 46.05
CA ASN A 305 8.76 30.74 46.84
C ASN A 305 8.49 30.07 48.19
N TYR A 306 9.29 30.41 49.20
CA TYR A 306 9.23 29.81 50.54
C TYR A 306 7.85 29.97 51.22
N ASN A 307 7.00 30.87 50.71
CA ASN A 307 5.67 31.15 51.24
C ASN A 307 4.56 30.17 50.76
N LYS A 308 4.87 29.17 49.91
CA LYS A 308 3.86 28.26 49.28
C LYS A 308 3.94 26.79 49.71
N GLY A 309 4.06 26.53 51.01
CA GLY A 309 3.80 25.22 51.62
C GLY A 309 4.96 24.22 51.65
N LYS A 310 4.71 23.01 52.20
CA LYS A 310 5.70 21.99 52.60
C LYS A 310 6.54 21.38 51.46
N ASP A 311 6.13 21.54 50.19
CA ASP A 311 6.82 20.94 49.03
C ASP A 311 7.07 21.96 47.91
N SER A 312 7.96 22.91 48.20
CA SER A 312 8.25 24.05 47.35
C SER A 312 8.92 23.69 46.01
N LEU A 313 9.71 22.59 45.99
CA LEU A 313 10.35 22.08 44.79
C LEU A 313 9.33 21.46 43.84
N ASN A 314 8.43 20.62 44.33
CA ASN A 314 7.40 20.01 43.51
C ASN A 314 6.45 21.06 42.93
N ASN A 315 6.06 22.06 43.73
CA ASN A 315 5.27 23.19 43.25
C ASN A 315 5.99 24.00 42.15
N LEU A 316 7.31 24.19 42.29
CA LEU A 316 8.13 24.81 41.25
C LEU A 316 8.16 23.96 39.97
N LEU A 317 8.34 22.64 40.09
CA LEU A 317 8.34 21.72 38.96
C LEU A 317 6.99 21.67 38.24
N LEU A 318 5.88 21.63 38.98
CA LEU A 318 4.52 21.67 38.43
C LEU A 318 4.24 22.97 37.68
N SER A 319 4.88 24.09 38.07
CA SER A 319 4.79 25.36 37.33
C SER A 319 5.42 25.31 35.93
N PHE A 320 6.39 24.40 35.74
CA PHE A 320 7.07 24.21 34.46
C PHE A 320 6.49 23.03 33.67
N TYR A 321 6.15 21.96 34.37
CA TYR A 321 5.70 20.69 33.83
C TYR A 321 4.38 20.31 34.51
N PRO A 322 3.24 20.73 33.94
CA PRO A 322 1.94 20.41 34.50
C PRO A 322 1.73 18.90 34.61
N ALA A 323 1.00 18.48 35.64
CA ALA A 323 0.64 17.08 35.85
C ALA A 323 -0.09 16.50 34.63
N THR A 324 0.07 15.20 34.39
CA THR A 324 -0.50 14.51 33.21
C THR A 324 -2.02 14.63 33.11
N ASP A 325 -2.68 14.80 34.26
CA ASP A 325 -4.13 14.80 34.38
C ASP A 325 -4.75 16.18 34.09
N ASP A 326 -3.94 17.25 34.19
CA ASP A 326 -4.36 18.65 34.05
C ASP A 326 -3.93 19.28 32.72
N LEU A 327 -3.57 18.46 31.74
CA LEU A 327 -3.08 18.95 30.44
C LEU A 327 -4.22 19.53 29.60
N GLU A 328 -4.29 20.85 29.54
CA GLU A 328 -5.25 21.59 28.71
C GLU A 328 -4.57 22.44 27.64
N ILE A 329 -5.20 22.52 26.46
CA ILE A 329 -4.74 23.35 25.36
C ILE A 329 -5.88 24.24 24.87
N ASN A 330 -5.55 25.52 24.64
CA ASN A 330 -6.44 26.47 23.99
C ASN A 330 -6.50 26.19 22.49
N ILE A 331 -7.64 25.71 22.01
CA ILE A 331 -7.91 25.59 20.58
C ILE A 331 -8.61 26.85 20.12
N ILE A 332 -7.90 27.61 19.29
CA ILE A 332 -8.43 28.80 18.62
C ILE A 332 -9.31 28.31 17.46
N LYS A 333 -10.62 28.47 17.60
CA LYS A 333 -11.58 28.38 16.49
C LYS A 333 -11.84 29.79 15.96
N ARG A 334 -12.51 29.89 14.79
CA ARG A 334 -12.74 31.18 14.12
C ARG A 334 -13.41 32.24 15.01
N SER A 335 -14.26 31.83 15.96
CA SER A 335 -15.05 32.75 16.80
C SER A 335 -14.80 32.63 18.30
N PHE A 336 -14.09 31.60 18.79
CA PHE A 336 -13.83 31.42 20.21
C PHE A 336 -12.60 30.55 20.49
N THR A 337 -12.05 30.72 21.69
CA THR A 337 -11.01 29.85 22.25
C THR A 337 -11.65 28.84 23.19
N LYS A 338 -11.46 27.54 22.94
CA LYS A 338 -11.93 26.48 23.84
C LYS A 338 -10.75 25.75 24.46
N LYS A 339 -10.75 25.60 25.79
CA LYS A 339 -9.85 24.70 26.50
C LYS A 339 -10.28 23.26 26.24
N GLN A 340 -9.33 22.44 25.80
CA GLN A 340 -9.56 21.01 25.58
C GLN A 340 -8.49 20.22 26.33
N LYS A 341 -8.91 19.18 27.06
CA LYS A 341 -8.00 18.21 27.67
C LYS A 341 -7.23 17.43 26.58
N VAL A 342 -5.92 17.27 26.76
CA VAL A 342 -5.03 16.64 25.77
C VAL A 342 -4.13 15.62 26.47
N SER A 343 -3.85 14.51 25.80
CA SER A 343 -2.89 13.54 26.33
C SER A 343 -1.46 14.09 26.36
N LEU A 344 -0.61 13.56 27.24
CA LEU A 344 0.82 13.90 27.32
C LEU A 344 1.49 13.88 25.94
N LYS A 345 1.22 12.84 25.14
CA LYS A 345 1.73 12.73 23.77
C LYS A 345 1.30 13.91 22.90
N GLY A 346 0.01 14.29 22.97
CA GLY A 346 -0.53 15.41 22.20
C GLY A 346 0.05 16.75 22.65
N TYR A 347 0.28 16.92 23.96
CA TYR A 347 0.93 18.07 24.54
C TYR A 347 2.36 18.23 24.03
N VAL A 348 3.19 17.18 24.16
CA VAL A 348 4.59 17.19 23.72
C VAL A 348 4.72 17.44 22.22
N LEU A 349 3.90 16.77 21.40
CA LEU A 349 3.90 16.98 19.96
C LEU A 349 3.59 18.45 19.61
N ARG A 350 2.63 19.08 20.28
CA ARG A 350 2.19 20.44 19.90
C ARG A 350 3.09 21.55 20.44
N HIS A 351 3.64 21.39 21.65
CA HIS A 351 4.40 22.44 22.33
C HIS A 351 5.91 22.36 22.11
N HIS A 352 6.48 21.15 22.03
CA HIS A 352 7.95 20.98 22.01
C HIS A 352 8.49 20.58 20.64
N LEU A 353 7.74 19.80 19.86
CA LEU A 353 8.21 19.33 18.56
C LEU A 353 7.89 20.34 17.44
N LYS A 354 8.95 20.86 16.82
CA LYS A 354 8.87 21.71 15.63
C LYS A 354 8.72 20.87 14.37
N HIS A 355 8.40 21.52 13.23
CA HIS A 355 8.50 20.91 11.90
C HIS A 355 7.51 19.77 11.65
N LEU A 356 6.36 19.78 12.33
CA LEU A 356 5.31 18.77 12.20
C LEU A 356 4.42 18.98 10.97
N ASN A 357 4.10 20.24 10.66
CA ASN A 357 3.14 20.56 9.62
C ASN A 357 3.85 20.87 8.32
N LEU A 358 3.28 20.45 7.19
CA LEU A 358 3.82 20.79 5.88
C LEU A 358 3.61 22.29 5.61
N ARG A 359 4.66 22.99 5.18
CA ARG A 359 4.61 24.43 4.87
C ARG A 359 4.67 24.72 3.37
N GLY A 360 5.45 23.94 2.64
CA GLY A 360 5.58 24.15 1.20
C GLY A 360 6.42 23.10 0.52
N ILE A 361 6.23 22.99 -0.79
CA ILE A 361 6.89 22.01 -1.65
C ILE A 361 7.27 22.70 -2.95
N ARG A 362 8.50 22.47 -3.41
CA ARG A 362 9.00 22.90 -4.72
C ARG A 362 9.49 21.70 -5.49
N VAL A 363 9.22 21.68 -6.79
CA VAL A 363 9.56 20.57 -7.68
C VAL A 363 10.07 21.13 -8.99
N GLU A 364 11.20 20.61 -9.43
CA GLU A 364 11.84 20.99 -10.66
C GLU A 364 12.18 19.76 -11.46
N ALA A 365 12.06 19.85 -12.77
CA ALA A 365 12.48 18.79 -13.67
C ALA A 365 13.21 19.40 -14.87
N LYS A 366 14.39 18.85 -15.16
CA LYS A 366 15.27 19.29 -16.24
C LYS A 366 15.79 18.08 -17.04
N GLY A 367 15.84 18.18 -18.37
CA GLY A 367 16.51 17.19 -19.22
C GLY A 367 15.79 16.89 -20.54
N ARG A 368 16.07 15.74 -21.14
CA ARG A 368 15.49 15.29 -22.43
C ARG A 368 14.06 14.75 -22.23
N LEU A 369 13.16 15.64 -21.85
CA LEU A 369 11.75 15.36 -21.53
C LEU A 369 10.78 15.70 -22.67
N THR A 370 11.28 15.79 -23.90
CA THR A 370 10.46 16.02 -25.08
C THR A 370 9.64 14.78 -25.47
N ARG A 371 8.50 15.02 -26.13
CA ARG A 371 7.58 13.95 -26.54
C ARG A 371 7.88 13.38 -27.92
N ARG A 372 8.63 14.04 -28.80
CA ARG A 372 9.02 13.50 -30.10
C ARG A 372 10.40 12.85 -29.96
N ALA A 373 10.66 11.77 -30.70
CA ALA A 373 11.96 11.09 -30.65
C ALA A 373 12.93 11.81 -31.57
N THR A 374 13.26 13.05 -31.22
CA THR A 374 14.11 13.95 -32.01
C THR A 374 15.27 14.45 -31.16
N ALA A 375 16.34 14.91 -31.81
CA ALA A 375 17.49 15.56 -31.18
C ALA A 375 17.14 17.00 -30.76
N SER A 376 16.16 17.15 -29.89
CA SER A 376 15.73 18.45 -29.36
C SER A 376 16.55 18.88 -28.13
N ARG A 377 16.68 20.19 -27.93
CA ARG A 377 17.25 20.80 -26.71
C ARG A 377 16.53 20.35 -25.42
N SER A 378 17.23 20.49 -24.29
CA SER A 378 16.68 20.11 -22.97
C SER A 378 15.51 20.98 -22.55
N VAL A 379 14.56 20.41 -21.80
CA VAL A 379 13.39 21.12 -21.25
C VAL A 379 13.58 21.30 -19.74
N PHE A 380 13.29 22.49 -19.24
CA PHE A 380 13.27 22.82 -17.81
C PHE A 380 11.90 23.34 -17.40
N LYS A 381 11.32 22.80 -16.32
CA LYS A 381 10.08 23.31 -15.72
C LYS A 381 10.10 23.22 -14.21
N VAL A 382 9.48 24.22 -13.57
CA VAL A 382 9.37 24.34 -12.11
C VAL A 382 7.92 24.55 -11.70
N LYS A 383 7.53 23.98 -10.57
CA LYS A 383 6.31 24.34 -9.83
C LYS A 383 6.56 24.29 -8.33
N TRP A 384 5.85 25.13 -7.59
CA TRP A 384 5.85 25.10 -6.13
C TRP A 384 4.45 25.35 -5.57
N LEU A 385 4.26 24.99 -4.31
CA LEU A 385 3.08 25.23 -3.50
C LEU A 385 3.56 25.62 -2.10
N GLY A 386 3.09 26.75 -1.55
CA GLY A 386 3.57 27.25 -0.25
C GLY A 386 5.00 27.81 -0.30
N GLY A 387 5.64 27.88 0.87
CA GLY A 387 6.98 28.47 1.03
C GLY A 387 8.01 27.50 1.61
N LEU A 388 9.30 27.75 1.33
CA LEU A 388 10.43 26.98 1.87
C LEU A 388 11.24 27.75 2.94
N LYS A 389 10.79 28.94 3.34
CA LYS A 389 11.45 29.73 4.38
C LYS A 389 11.19 29.09 5.75
N ASN A 390 12.18 29.16 6.64
CA ASN A 390 11.98 28.85 8.04
C ASN A 390 11.30 30.05 8.70
N VAL A 391 10.05 29.85 9.15
CA VAL A 391 9.22 30.94 9.70
C VAL A 391 9.83 31.48 11.00
N ASP A 392 10.41 30.60 11.82
CA ASP A 392 10.98 30.96 13.12
C ASP A 392 12.16 31.93 12.97
N SER A 393 13.08 31.68 12.05
CA SER A 393 14.20 32.61 11.83
C SER A 393 13.82 33.79 10.93
N SER A 394 13.14 33.54 9.81
CA SER A 394 12.93 34.58 8.78
C SER A 394 11.91 35.64 9.17
N PHE A 395 10.93 35.31 10.03
CA PHE A 395 9.88 36.25 10.43
C PHE A 395 9.90 36.54 11.92
N ARG A 396 10.04 35.51 12.76
CA ARG A 396 10.05 35.67 14.21
C ARG A 396 11.40 36.14 14.78
N GLY A 397 12.47 36.09 13.98
CA GLY A 397 13.82 36.49 14.41
C GLY A 397 14.47 35.53 15.41
N LEU A 398 13.98 34.30 15.52
CA LEU A 398 14.56 33.29 16.40
C LEU A 398 15.83 32.70 15.78
N SER A 399 16.83 32.44 16.62
CA SER A 399 18.00 31.65 16.20
C SER A 399 17.57 30.24 15.82
N THR A 400 18.05 29.75 14.67
CA THR A 400 17.78 28.39 14.20
C THR A 400 19.07 27.70 13.83
N VAL A 401 19.19 26.42 14.18
CA VAL A 401 20.38 25.62 13.86
C VAL A 401 20.40 25.30 12.36
N MET A 402 21.52 25.60 11.72
CA MET A 402 21.79 25.22 10.33
C MET A 402 22.47 23.84 10.31
N LEU A 403 21.90 22.90 9.57
CA LEU A 403 22.49 21.58 9.36
C LEU A 403 23.67 21.70 8.41
N ARG A 404 24.82 21.12 8.76
CA ARG A 404 26.07 21.18 7.95
C ARG A 404 26.52 22.62 7.61
N GLY A 405 26.16 23.60 8.43
CA GLY A 405 26.51 25.02 8.25
C GLY A 405 25.62 25.81 7.28
N TYR A 406 25.05 25.19 6.23
CA TYR A 406 24.29 25.91 5.19
C TYR A 406 22.88 25.37 4.93
N HIS A 407 22.52 24.20 5.43
CA HIS A 407 21.23 23.57 5.16
C HIS A 407 20.20 23.93 6.24
N LYS A 408 19.00 24.35 5.83
CA LYS A 408 17.94 24.72 6.78
C LYS A 408 17.35 23.48 7.45
N SER A 409 17.16 23.52 8.76
CA SER A 409 16.58 22.40 9.54
C SER A 409 15.18 21.98 9.10
N ASN A 410 14.41 22.92 8.54
CA ASN A 410 13.00 22.72 8.21
C ASN A 410 12.77 22.30 6.74
N VAL A 411 13.82 22.14 5.93
CA VAL A 411 13.70 21.80 4.51
C VAL A 411 14.43 20.50 4.23
N GLN A 412 13.73 19.54 3.64
CA GLN A 412 14.34 18.35 3.07
C GLN A 412 14.52 18.52 1.56
N TYR A 413 15.73 18.26 1.05
CA TYR A 413 16.08 18.37 -0.35
C TYR A 413 16.53 17.04 -0.94
N THR A 414 16.02 16.70 -2.13
CA THR A 414 16.41 15.47 -2.86
C THR A 414 16.51 15.68 -4.36
N VAL A 415 17.39 14.90 -4.98
CA VAL A 415 17.61 14.86 -6.43
C VAL A 415 17.54 13.43 -6.91
N ILE A 416 16.78 13.19 -7.97
CA ILE A 416 16.67 11.89 -8.61
C ILE A 416 16.94 12.02 -10.09
N ASN A 417 17.92 11.26 -10.54
CA ASN A 417 18.27 11.14 -11.94
C ASN A 417 17.56 9.90 -12.52
N SER A 418 16.99 10.06 -13.70
CA SER A 418 16.28 9.02 -14.43
C SER A 418 16.52 9.18 -15.93
N LYS A 419 16.05 8.22 -16.72
CA LYS A 419 16.18 8.24 -18.17
C LYS A 419 14.93 7.74 -18.88
N ASN A 420 14.66 8.39 -20.00
CA ASN A 420 13.65 8.01 -21.00
C ASN A 420 14.34 7.53 -22.27
N ARG A 421 13.56 7.12 -23.27
CA ARG A 421 14.07 6.75 -24.60
C ARG A 421 14.86 7.90 -25.25
N ASN A 422 14.45 9.15 -25.02
CA ASN A 422 15.13 10.32 -25.56
C ASN A 422 16.44 10.66 -24.82
N GLY A 423 16.62 10.22 -23.58
CA GLY A 423 17.83 10.49 -22.80
C GLY A 423 17.56 10.77 -21.32
N ALA A 424 18.57 11.32 -20.64
CA ALA A 424 18.55 11.56 -19.20
C ALA A 424 17.74 12.80 -18.80
N PHE A 425 17.19 12.75 -17.59
CA PHE A 425 16.56 13.88 -16.92
C PHE A 425 16.71 13.77 -15.40
N GLY A 426 16.69 14.91 -14.73
CA GLY A 426 16.72 15.02 -13.27
C GLY A 426 15.43 15.61 -12.74
N VAL A 427 15.01 15.17 -11.55
CA VAL A 427 13.94 15.77 -10.77
C VAL A 427 14.50 16.20 -9.43
N LYS A 428 14.35 17.48 -9.09
CA LYS A 428 14.69 18.05 -7.79
C LYS A 428 13.42 18.31 -7.01
N GLY A 429 13.43 18.03 -5.71
CA GLY A 429 12.31 18.27 -4.83
C GLY A 429 12.75 18.84 -3.49
N TRP A 430 12.00 19.83 -3.03
CA TRP A 430 12.11 20.39 -1.69
C TRP A 430 10.79 20.22 -0.98
N VAL A 431 10.84 19.76 0.26
CA VAL A 431 9.70 19.66 1.16
C VAL A 431 10.05 20.44 2.41
N SER A 432 9.25 21.44 2.75
CA SER A 432 9.44 22.30 3.91
C SER A 432 8.34 22.07 4.92
N SER A 433 8.71 22.07 6.19
CA SER A 433 7.81 22.01 7.33
C SER A 433 7.80 23.32 8.12
N LYS A 434 6.73 23.47 8.91
CA LYS A 434 6.53 24.49 9.94
C LYS A 434 6.49 23.78 11.29
#